data_AF-A0A535T601-F1
#
_entry.id   AF-A0A535T601-F1
#
_cell.length_a   1.000
_cell.length_b   1.000
_cell.length_c   1.000
_cell.angle_alpha   90.00
_cell.angle_beta   90.00
_cell.angle_gamma   90.00
#
_symmetry.space_group_name_H-M   'P 1'
#
loop_
_entity.id
_entity.type
_entity.pdbx_description
1 polymer ?
#
loop_
_entity_poly.entity_id
_entity_poly.type
_entity_poly.pdbx_seq_one_letter_code
_entity_poly.pdbx_strand_id
1 'polypeptide(L)'
;YKRFAAGSWAPTTLAWGHDNRTCGFRIVGHGQHLRTESRIPGADANPYLCFAALLAAGLHGVEQKLKLPPEFKGNAYESDVQRFPGSLRDAIGLLERGTMARQAFGDDVIDHYLNYARTEQSLFDKVVTNYERERLFERG
;
A
#
# COMPACT_ATOMS: atom_id res chain seq x y z
N TYR A 1 -7.54 1.75 -4.67
CA TYR A 1 -7.23 0.30 -4.83
C TYR A 1 -7.32 -0.24 -6.24
N LYS A 2 -8.16 0.30 -7.14
CA LYS A 2 -8.21 -0.16 -8.54
C LYS A 2 -6.87 0.01 -9.30
N ARG A 3 -6.03 0.96 -8.85
CA ARG A 3 -4.63 1.11 -9.28
C ARG A 3 -3.76 -0.10 -8.92
N PHE A 4 -3.99 -0.76 -7.79
CA PHE A 4 -3.23 -1.93 -7.34
C PHE A 4 -3.71 -3.19 -8.08
N ALA A 5 -3.52 -3.22 -9.39
CA ALA A 5 -3.88 -4.34 -10.26
C ALA A 5 -2.64 -4.90 -10.96
N ALA A 6 -2.56 -6.22 -11.12
CA ALA A 6 -1.45 -6.83 -11.87
C ALA A 6 -1.44 -6.30 -13.32
N GLY A 7 -0.25 -6.03 -13.86
CA GLY A 7 -0.09 -5.49 -15.21
C GLY A 7 -0.36 -3.98 -15.36
N SER A 8 -0.82 -3.30 -14.30
CA SER A 8 -1.05 -1.83 -14.31
C SER A 8 0.22 -0.98 -14.07
N TRP A 9 1.40 -1.63 -13.99
CA TRP A 9 2.68 -1.05 -13.55
C TRP A 9 2.74 -0.60 -12.08
N ALA A 10 1.63 -0.62 -11.35
CA ALA A 10 1.62 -0.41 -9.90
C ALA A 10 2.11 -1.66 -9.17
N PRO A 11 2.90 -1.52 -8.09
CA PRO A 11 3.33 -2.67 -7.31
C PRO A 11 2.15 -3.29 -6.58
N THR A 12 2.08 -4.62 -6.57
CA THR A 12 1.02 -5.36 -5.83
C THR A 12 1.58 -6.25 -4.72
N THR A 13 2.90 -6.40 -4.64
CA THR A 13 3.60 -7.28 -3.70
C THR A 13 4.52 -6.52 -2.75
N LEU A 14 4.60 -7.02 -1.53
CA LEU A 14 5.52 -6.62 -0.46
C LEU A 14 6.90 -7.25 -0.69
N ALA A 15 7.57 -6.82 -1.76
CA ALA A 15 8.93 -7.18 -2.10
C ALA A 15 9.79 -5.95 -2.36
N TRP A 16 11.11 -6.15 -2.31
CA TRP A 16 12.11 -5.20 -2.76
C TRP A 16 13.06 -5.85 -3.78
N GLY A 17 13.61 -5.07 -4.70
CA GLY A 17 14.60 -5.55 -5.67
C GLY A 17 15.37 -4.43 -6.38
N HIS A 18 16.57 -4.74 -6.91
CA HIS A 18 17.36 -3.78 -7.69
C HIS A 18 16.78 -3.56 -9.08
N ASP A 19 16.46 -2.30 -9.39
CA ASP A 19 15.76 -1.84 -10.60
C ASP A 19 14.50 -2.67 -10.98
N ASN A 20 13.92 -3.40 -10.01
CA ASN A 20 12.77 -4.25 -10.26
C ASN A 20 11.46 -3.46 -10.15
N ARG A 21 10.87 -3.13 -11.31
CA ARG A 21 9.59 -2.39 -11.42
C ARG A 21 8.34 -3.23 -11.16
N THR A 22 8.48 -4.44 -10.64
CA THR A 22 7.34 -5.25 -10.20
C THR A 22 7.21 -5.26 -8.67
N CYS A 23 8.25 -4.83 -7.96
CA CYS A 23 8.32 -4.74 -6.50
C CYS A 23 7.75 -3.42 -5.96
N GLY A 24 7.27 -3.46 -4.70
CA GLY A 24 6.80 -2.30 -3.93
C GLY A 24 7.90 -1.30 -3.60
N PHE A 25 9.10 -1.80 -3.29
CA PHE A 25 10.31 -1.00 -3.11
C PHE A 25 11.33 -1.33 -4.19
N ARG A 26 11.85 -0.30 -4.85
CA ARG A 26 12.86 -0.46 -5.91
C ARG A 26 14.15 0.23 -5.49
N ILE A 27 15.26 -0.47 -5.54
CA ILE A 27 16.58 0.12 -5.29
C ILE A 27 17.12 0.62 -6.62
N VAL A 28 17.45 1.92 -6.69
CA VAL A 28 17.85 2.60 -7.93
C VAL A 28 19.08 3.48 -7.71
N GLY A 29 19.83 3.69 -8.78
CA GLY A 29 21.06 4.48 -8.76
C GLY A 29 22.28 3.69 -8.28
N HIS A 30 23.41 4.38 -8.19
CA HIS A 30 24.72 3.82 -7.90
C HIS A 30 25.54 4.81 -7.07
N GLY A 31 26.53 4.35 -6.32
CA GLY A 31 27.42 5.20 -5.52
C GLY A 31 26.61 6.13 -4.59
N GLN A 32 26.90 7.42 -4.64
CA GLN A 32 26.21 8.44 -3.84
C GLN A 32 24.74 8.68 -4.23
N HIS A 33 24.30 8.16 -5.38
CA HIS A 33 22.92 8.31 -5.86
C HIS A 33 22.06 7.06 -5.60
N LEU A 34 22.61 6.07 -4.89
CA LEU A 34 21.89 4.86 -4.47
C LEU A 34 20.77 5.26 -3.50
N ARG A 35 19.54 4.90 -3.85
CA ARG A 35 18.36 5.24 -3.05
C ARG A 35 17.26 4.19 -3.18
N THR A 36 16.37 4.20 -2.20
CA THR A 36 15.14 3.41 -2.22
C THR A 36 14.01 4.25 -2.79
N GLU A 37 13.32 3.72 -3.78
CA GLU A 37 12.09 4.27 -4.34
C GLU A 37 10.90 3.46 -3.81
N SER A 38 9.96 4.12 -3.11
CA SER A 38 8.66 3.53 -2.80
C SER A 38 7.71 3.78 -3.96
N ARG A 39 7.08 2.72 -4.46
CA ARG A 39 6.14 2.78 -5.59
C ARG A 39 4.67 2.64 -5.15
N ILE A 40 4.46 2.64 -3.84
CA ILE A 40 3.21 2.27 -3.17
C ILE A 40 2.21 3.44 -3.12
N PRO A 41 2.59 4.67 -2.74
CA PRO A 41 1.64 5.78 -2.72
C PRO A 41 1.10 6.11 -4.12
N GLY A 42 -0.19 6.43 -4.21
CA GLY A 42 -0.80 7.05 -5.39
C GLY A 42 -0.77 8.58 -5.29
N ALA A 43 -1.09 9.27 -6.39
CA ALA A 43 -1.14 10.74 -6.43
C ALA A 43 -2.29 11.33 -5.60
N ASP A 44 -3.26 10.50 -5.22
CA ASP A 44 -4.40 10.78 -4.35
C ASP A 44 -4.03 10.82 -2.86
N ALA A 45 -2.84 10.37 -2.49
CA ALA A 45 -2.44 10.29 -1.09
C ALA A 45 -1.91 11.64 -0.55
N ASN A 46 -2.13 11.91 0.73
CA ASN A 46 -1.55 13.07 1.39
C ASN A 46 -0.02 12.93 1.46
N PRO A 47 0.76 13.80 0.78
CA PRO A 47 2.20 13.63 0.64
C PRO A 47 2.92 13.69 1.99
N TYR A 48 2.47 14.53 2.92
CA TYR A 48 3.07 14.66 4.26
C TYR A 48 2.97 13.36 5.03
N LEU A 49 1.78 12.74 5.04
CA LEU A 49 1.56 11.47 5.72
C LEU A 49 2.28 10.31 5.03
N CYS A 50 2.35 10.31 3.69
CA CYS A 50 3.12 9.30 2.97
C CYS A 50 4.61 9.34 3.33
N PHE A 51 5.24 10.52 3.31
CA PHE A 51 6.65 10.63 3.68
C PHE A 51 6.87 10.31 5.16
N ALA A 52 6.02 10.81 6.05
CA ALA A 52 6.10 10.49 7.48
C ALA A 52 5.98 8.97 7.72
N ALA A 53 5.05 8.29 7.04
CA ALA A 53 4.83 6.86 7.23
C ALA A 53 6.01 6.03 6.71
N LEU A 54 6.57 6.40 5.56
CA LEU A 54 7.76 5.75 5.02
C LEU A 54 8.98 5.93 5.92
N LEU A 55 9.20 7.14 6.44
CA LEU A 55 10.29 7.43 7.37
C LEU A 55 10.11 6.67 8.69
N ALA A 56 8.91 6.72 9.28
CA ALA A 56 8.61 6.01 10.52
C ALA A 56 8.79 4.50 10.38
N ALA A 57 8.30 3.90 9.29
CA ALA A 57 8.47 2.47 9.02
C ALA A 57 9.95 2.08 8.83
N GLY A 58 10.72 2.93 8.12
CA GLY A 58 12.15 2.72 7.92
C GLY A 58 12.95 2.81 9.23
N LEU A 59 12.68 3.86 10.03
CA LEU A 59 13.29 4.04 11.35
C LEU A 59 12.96 2.88 12.28
N HIS A 60 11.69 2.49 12.35
CA HIS A 60 11.26 1.33 13.15
C HIS A 60 12.02 0.06 12.75
N GLY A 61 12.20 -0.19 11.45
CA GLY A 61 12.98 -1.32 10.95
C GLY A 61 14.45 -1.30 11.41
N VAL A 62 15.08 -0.13 11.39
CA VAL A 62 16.48 0.06 11.85
C VAL A 62 16.60 -0.11 13.36
N GLU A 63 15.75 0.57 14.13
CA GLU A 63 15.78 0.57 15.59
C GLU A 63 15.50 -0.83 16.16
N GLN A 64 14.51 -1.53 15.61
CA GLN A 64 14.16 -2.89 16.02
C GLN A 64 15.03 -3.96 15.35
N LYS A 65 15.98 -3.57 14.50
CA LYS A 65 16.88 -4.47 13.76
C LYS A 65 16.11 -5.58 13.03
N LEU A 66 15.00 -5.22 12.38
CA LEU A 66 14.16 -6.17 11.68
C LEU A 66 14.95 -6.84 10.55
N LYS A 67 14.74 -8.15 10.39
CA LYS A 67 15.38 -8.91 9.31
C LYS A 67 14.81 -8.48 7.97
N LEU A 68 15.67 -7.91 7.11
CA LEU A 68 15.32 -7.67 5.72
C LEU A 68 15.22 -9.01 4.98
N PRO A 69 14.10 -9.31 4.28
CA PRO A 69 14.01 -10.50 3.44
C PRO A 69 15.04 -10.42 2.29
N PRO A 70 15.38 -11.57 1.67
CA PRO A 70 16.26 -11.57 0.51
C PRO A 70 15.69 -10.71 -0.62
N GLU A 71 16.58 -10.17 -1.44
CA GLU A 71 16.21 -9.46 -2.66
C GLU A 71 15.32 -10.32 -3.55
N PHE A 72 14.21 -9.75 -4.03
CA PHE A 72 13.34 -10.45 -4.96
C PHE A 72 13.86 -10.33 -6.41
N LYS A 73 14.05 -11.48 -7.06
CA LYS A 73 14.47 -11.59 -8.45
C LYS A 73 13.33 -12.12 -9.32
N GLY A 74 13.22 -11.59 -10.53
CA GLY A 74 12.18 -11.96 -11.50
C GLY A 74 10.92 -11.09 -11.43
N ASN A 75 9.80 -11.61 -11.92
CA ASN A 75 8.53 -10.90 -12.02
C ASN A 75 7.69 -11.10 -10.74
N ALA A 76 7.58 -10.06 -9.91
CA ALA A 76 6.85 -10.14 -8.65
C ALA A 76 5.33 -10.26 -8.85
N TYR A 77 4.78 -9.89 -10.01
CA TYR A 77 3.35 -10.04 -10.28
C TYR A 77 2.90 -11.51 -10.28
N GLU A 78 3.79 -12.40 -10.73
CA GLU A 78 3.59 -13.85 -10.85
C GLU A 78 4.08 -14.63 -9.63
N SER A 79 4.51 -13.92 -8.57
CA SER A 79 5.06 -14.54 -7.37
C SER A 79 4.02 -14.77 -6.28
N ASP A 80 4.37 -15.66 -5.35
CA ASP A 80 3.62 -15.93 -4.11
C ASP A 80 4.03 -15.00 -2.96
N VAL A 81 4.79 -13.93 -3.24
CA VAL A 81 5.13 -12.94 -2.22
C VAL A 81 3.86 -12.30 -1.69
N GLN A 82 3.85 -12.02 -0.39
CA GLN A 82 2.75 -11.33 0.28
C GLN A 82 2.31 -10.09 -0.50
N ARG A 83 1.00 -9.91 -0.67
CA ARG A 83 0.42 -8.79 -1.42
C ARG A 83 0.03 -7.64 -0.50
N PHE A 84 0.02 -6.44 -1.07
CA PHE A 84 -0.63 -5.29 -0.44
C PHE A 84 -2.15 -5.55 -0.29
N PRO A 85 -2.83 -4.87 0.65
CA PRO A 85 -4.28 -4.95 0.75
C PRO A 85 -4.95 -4.62 -0.59
N GLY A 86 -5.88 -5.48 -1.02
CA GLY A 86 -6.58 -5.35 -2.31
C GLY A 86 -7.74 -4.35 -2.27
N SER A 87 -8.13 -3.89 -1.08
CA SER A 87 -9.24 -2.96 -0.88
C SER A 87 -8.97 -1.99 0.27
N LEU A 88 -9.76 -0.89 0.30
CA LEU A 88 -9.71 0.07 1.42
C LEU A 88 -10.14 -0.62 2.71
N ARG A 89 -11.17 -1.47 2.65
CA ARG A 89 -11.61 -2.33 3.76
C ARG A 89 -10.47 -3.16 4.36
N ASP A 90 -9.66 -3.82 3.53
CA ASP A 90 -8.54 -4.63 4.02
C ASP A 90 -7.46 -3.76 4.67
N ALA A 91 -7.16 -2.60 4.08
CA ALA A 91 -6.18 -1.67 4.61
C ALA A 91 -6.63 -1.06 5.95
N ILE A 92 -7.92 -0.73 6.10
CA ILE A 92 -8.52 -0.33 7.38
C ILE A 92 -8.27 -1.42 8.43
N GLY A 93 -8.62 -2.67 8.13
CA GLY A 93 -8.43 -3.78 9.06
C GLY A 93 -6.96 -4.01 9.44
N LEU A 94 -6.01 -3.81 8.51
CA LEU A 94 -4.58 -3.89 8.81
C LEU A 94 -4.12 -2.74 9.72
N LEU A 95 -4.59 -1.52 9.48
CA LEU A 95 -4.24 -0.36 10.29
C LEU A 95 -4.82 -0.46 11.72
N GLU A 96 -6.04 -0.99 11.86
CA GLU A 96 -6.69 -1.22 13.16
C GLU A 96 -5.92 -2.21 14.05
N ARG A 97 -5.42 -3.29 13.45
CA ARG A 97 -4.67 -4.32 14.18
C ARG A 97 -3.20 -3.98 14.38
N GLY A 98 -2.68 -3.04 13.59
CA GLY A 98 -1.28 -2.62 13.63
C GLY A 98 -1.00 -1.66 14.79
N THR A 99 0.11 -1.87 15.48
CA THR A 99 0.54 -1.00 16.60
C THR A 99 1.59 0.04 16.19
N MET A 100 2.40 -0.25 15.16
CA MET A 100 3.51 0.63 14.74
C MET A 100 3.02 2.02 14.32
N ALA A 101 1.92 2.11 13.56
CA ALA A 101 1.39 3.39 13.11
C ALA A 101 0.94 4.28 14.28
N ARG A 102 0.36 3.68 15.33
CA ARG A 102 -0.04 4.42 16.54
C ARG A 102 1.17 4.97 17.30
N GLN A 103 2.25 4.18 17.40
CA GLN A 103 3.51 4.65 17.99
C GLN A 103 4.13 5.80 17.20
N ALA A 104 4.00 5.80 15.88
CA ALA A 104 4.57 6.82 15.01
C ALA A 104 3.74 8.12 14.93
N PHE A 105 2.41 8.01 14.92
CA PHE A 105 1.51 9.13 14.62
C PHE A 105 0.64 9.58 15.81
N GLY A 106 0.56 8.77 16.86
CA GLY A 106 -0.36 8.98 17.98
C GLY A 106 -1.76 8.43 17.72
N ASP A 107 -2.45 8.09 18.81
CA ASP A 107 -3.78 7.45 18.75
C ASP A 107 -4.82 8.33 18.08
N ASP A 108 -4.87 9.62 18.42
CA ASP A 108 -5.85 10.57 17.87
C ASP A 108 -5.78 10.66 16.34
N VAL A 109 -4.56 10.67 15.78
CA VAL A 109 -4.35 10.73 14.32
C VAL A 109 -4.83 9.44 13.68
N ILE A 110 -4.44 8.29 14.23
CA ILE A 110 -4.84 6.99 13.68
C ILE A 110 -6.36 6.81 13.78
N ASP A 111 -6.97 7.17 14.89
CA ASP A 111 -8.41 7.05 15.10
C ASP A 111 -9.21 7.97 14.15
N HIS A 112 -8.73 9.20 13.95
CA HIS A 112 -9.33 10.11 12.97
C HIS A 112 -9.32 9.52 11.56
N TYR A 113 -8.17 9.02 11.11
CA TYR A 113 -8.03 8.43 9.76
C TYR A 113 -8.80 7.13 9.60
N LEU A 114 -8.86 6.28 10.63
CA LEU A 114 -9.69 5.08 10.62
C LEU A 114 -11.18 5.43 10.51
N ASN A 115 -11.65 6.43 11.27
CA ASN A 115 -13.03 6.87 11.19
C ASN A 115 -13.38 7.43 9.79
N TYR A 116 -12.51 8.29 9.25
CA TYR A 116 -12.67 8.81 7.90
C TYR A 116 -12.74 7.68 6.85
N ALA A 117 -11.78 6.75 6.87
CA ALA A 117 -11.71 5.66 5.91
C ALA A 117 -12.92 4.70 6.01
N ARG A 118 -13.39 4.38 7.22
CA ARG A 118 -14.60 3.57 7.42
C ARG A 118 -15.84 4.27 6.88
N THR A 119 -15.95 5.59 7.08
CA THR A 119 -17.05 6.39 6.56
C THR A 119 -17.04 6.37 5.03
N GLU A 120 -15.88 6.62 4.41
CA GLU A 120 -15.72 6.57 2.95
C GLU A 120 -16.06 5.19 2.39
N GLN A 121 -15.57 4.11 3.01
CA GLN A 121 -15.90 2.75 2.60
C GLN A 121 -17.41 2.47 2.72
N SER A 122 -18.05 2.89 3.82
CA SER A 122 -19.50 2.71 4.02
C SER A 122 -20.33 3.49 3.00
N LEU A 123 -19.90 4.69 2.61
CA LEU A 123 -20.54 5.46 1.56
C LEU A 123 -20.40 4.76 0.20
N PHE A 124 -19.19 4.28 -0.12
CA PHE A 124 -18.95 3.54 -1.36
C PHE A 124 -19.83 2.27 -1.45
N ASP A 125 -19.97 1.52 -0.36
CA ASP A 125 -20.79 0.29 -0.33
C ASP A 125 -22.29 0.52 -0.62
N LYS A 126 -22.77 1.75 -0.39
CA LYS A 126 -24.19 2.12 -0.63
C LYS A 126 -24.45 2.52 -2.09
N VAL A 127 -23.41 2.71 -2.89
CA VAL A 127 -23.54 3.14 -4.29
C VAL A 127 -23.68 1.93 -5.20
N VAL A 128 -24.81 1.85 -5.92
CA VAL A 128 -24.97 0.93 -7.05
C VAL A 128 -24.26 1.52 -8.26
N THR A 129 -23.14 0.93 -8.65
CA THR A 129 -22.30 1.39 -9.76
C THR A 129 -22.95 1.13 -11.12
N ASN A 130 -22.54 1.87 -12.15
CA ASN A 130 -23.03 1.64 -13.52
C ASN A 130 -22.71 0.22 -14.01
N TYR A 131 -21.53 -0.33 -13.67
CA TYR A 131 -21.17 -1.70 -14.01
C TYR A 131 -22.15 -2.73 -13.42
N GLU A 132 -22.60 -2.54 -12.17
CA GLU A 132 -23.60 -3.41 -11.56
C GLU A 132 -24.95 -3.30 -12.26
N ARG A 133 -25.33 -2.08 -12.70
CA ARG A 133 -26.57 -1.88 -13.46
C ARG A 133 -26.49 -2.57 -14.82
N GLU A 134 -25.48 -2.29 -15.63
CA GLU A 134 -25.28 -2.93 -16.94
C GLU A 134 -25.30 -4.45 -16.83
N ARG A 135 -24.52 -5.02 -15.90
CA ARG A 135 -24.44 -6.47 -15.71
C ARG A 135 -25.78 -7.12 -15.34
N LEU A 136 -26.62 -6.45 -14.56
CA LEU A 136 -27.85 -7.01 -13.99
C LEU A 136 -29.11 -6.65 -14.79
N PHE A 137 -29.15 -5.51 -15.47
CA PHE A 137 -30.29 -5.07 -16.27
C PHE A 137 -30.25 -5.56 -17.73
N GLU A 138 -29.07 -5.78 -18.33
CA GLU A 138 -28.96 -6.27 -19.73
C GLU A 138 -29.07 -7.80 -19.86
N ARG A 139 -29.37 -8.51 -18.76
CA ARG A 139 -29.61 -9.96 -18.75
C ARG A 139 -31.10 -10.33 -18.66
N GLY A 140 -32.00 -9.34 -18.84
CA GLY A 140 -33.45 -9.50 -18.95
C GLY A 140 -33.94 -9.25 -20.35
#